data_AF-A0A944AWG0-F1
#
_entry.id   AF-A0A944AWG0-F1
#
_cell.length_a   1.000
_cell.length_b   1.000
_cell.length_c   1.000
_cell.angle_alpha   90.00
_cell.angle_beta   90.00
_cell.angle_gamma   90.00
#
_symmetry.space_group_name_H-M   'P 1'
#
loop_
_entity.id
_entity.type
_entity.pdbx_description
1 polymer ?
#
loop_
_entity_poly.entity_id
_entity_poly.type
_entity_poly.pdbx_seq_one_letter_code
_entity_poly.pdbx_strand_id
1 'polypeptide(L)'
;MEKRISSIILAALICLSSLCAQEFTDGKIRLYLWALRDSYPEYTEEKPYQQAKDHLVSLSEFLLNGMTYGWDFVYTPGDKLRGVKEYFECIPRHTFDDDRKNIEFDSVYLRDDKLFCWVNFNRTPQMEIYYKQMSNIKNPHVLGSGKGKVSKGFPGVEEAALLAIKDGIREYYRKIIKNKPKEISGTILIRKIPAIYIDSGHYVVELDFFLQTSKIKEYSQF
;
A
#
# COMPACT_ATOMS: atom_id res chain seq x y z
N MET A 1 -17.91 32.87 35.45
CA MET A 1 -16.55 32.42 35.05
C MET A 1 -16.55 31.14 34.22
N GLU A 2 -17.66 30.38 34.19
CA GLU A 2 -17.77 29.10 33.49
C GLU A 2 -17.92 29.19 31.96
N LYS A 3 -18.52 30.27 31.41
CA LYS A 3 -18.69 30.42 29.95
C LYS A 3 -17.38 30.57 29.17
N ARG A 4 -16.32 31.12 29.79
CA ARG A 4 -15.01 31.30 29.14
C ARG A 4 -14.21 30.00 29.05
N ILE A 5 -14.42 29.06 29.98
CA ILE A 5 -13.72 27.77 29.99
C ILE A 5 -14.29 26.86 28.89
N SER A 6 -15.61 26.88 28.67
CA SER A 6 -16.26 26.09 27.60
C SER A 6 -15.84 26.53 26.18
N SER A 7 -15.55 27.81 25.97
CA SER A 7 -15.11 28.32 24.66
C SER A 7 -13.67 27.93 24.32
N ILE A 8 -12.80 27.79 25.33
CA ILE A 8 -11.39 27.40 25.14
C ILE A 8 -11.28 25.90 24.83
N ILE A 9 -12.12 25.06 25.46
CA ILE A 9 -12.15 23.61 25.19
C ILE A 9 -12.71 23.33 23.78
N LEU A 10 -13.69 24.10 23.31
CA LEU A 10 -14.24 23.95 21.95
C LEU A 10 -13.25 24.43 20.88
N ALA A 11 -12.47 25.49 21.13
CA ALA A 11 -11.43 25.96 20.22
C ALA A 11 -10.24 25.00 20.13
N ALA A 12 -9.88 24.33 21.24
CA ALA A 12 -8.84 23.30 21.26
C ALA A 12 -9.24 22.05 20.47
N LEU A 13 -10.52 21.65 20.49
CA LEU A 13 -11.02 20.50 19.74
C LEU A 13 -11.00 20.71 18.21
N ILE A 14 -11.15 21.95 17.75
CA ILE A 14 -11.16 22.29 16.31
C ILE A 14 -9.74 22.45 15.75
N CYS A 15 -8.74 22.77 16.59
CA CYS A 15 -7.34 22.87 16.14
C CYS A 15 -6.61 21.52 16.05
N LEU A 16 -7.11 20.47 16.71
CA LEU A 16 -6.49 19.14 16.67
C LEU A 16 -6.84 18.32 15.42
N SER A 17 -7.89 18.69 14.67
CA SER A 17 -8.27 17.99 13.43
C SER A 17 -7.39 18.32 12.22
N SER A 18 -6.52 19.33 12.32
CA SER A 18 -5.72 19.81 11.17
C SER A 18 -4.35 19.13 11.02
N LEU A 19 -3.98 18.21 11.92
CA LEU A 19 -2.64 17.59 11.94
C LEU A 19 -2.54 16.26 11.16
N CYS A 20 -3.63 15.76 10.57
CA CYS A 20 -3.61 14.53 9.77
C CYS A 20 -4.45 14.61 8.48
N ALA A 21 -4.50 15.77 7.82
CA ALA A 21 -5.06 15.84 6.48
C ALA A 21 -3.95 15.54 5.46
N GLN A 22 -3.68 14.25 5.22
CA GLN A 22 -3.08 13.88 3.95
C GLN A 22 -4.15 14.07 2.88
N GLU A 23 -3.98 15.11 2.06
CA GLU A 23 -4.95 15.47 1.03
C GLU A 23 -4.73 14.58 -0.19
N PHE A 24 -5.73 13.74 -0.48
CA PHE A 24 -5.85 13.01 -1.72
C PHE A 24 -6.88 13.73 -2.58
N THR A 25 -6.44 14.54 -3.52
CA THR A 25 -7.30 15.05 -4.60
C THR A 25 -7.13 14.14 -5.81
N ASP A 26 -8.17 13.99 -6.64
CA ASP A 26 -8.18 13.03 -7.75
C ASP A 26 -6.91 13.13 -8.64
N GLY A 27 -6.35 14.34 -8.81
CA GLY A 27 -5.15 14.58 -9.61
C GLY A 27 -3.80 14.59 -8.89
N LYS A 28 -3.74 14.78 -7.56
CA LYS A 28 -2.46 14.88 -6.82
C LYS A 28 -2.35 13.84 -5.72
N ILE A 29 -1.29 13.04 -5.78
CA ILE A 29 -0.89 12.10 -4.73
C ILE A 29 0.17 12.78 -3.87
N ARG A 30 -0.06 12.79 -2.55
CA ARG A 30 0.92 13.28 -1.57
C ARG A 30 1.13 12.22 -0.48
N LEU A 31 2.34 11.68 -0.39
CA LEU A 31 2.71 10.66 0.59
C LEU A 31 3.66 11.25 1.62
N TYR A 32 3.43 10.93 2.89
CA TYR A 32 4.41 11.18 3.95
C TYR A 32 5.12 9.88 4.26
N LEU A 33 6.38 9.76 3.83
CA LEU A 33 7.15 8.53 3.92
C LEU A 33 8.29 8.69 4.92
N TRP A 34 8.73 7.55 5.45
CA TRP A 34 9.87 7.47 6.33
C TRP A 34 10.65 6.16 6.11
N ALA A 35 11.95 6.19 6.36
CA ALA A 35 12.82 5.02 6.35
C ALA A 35 13.73 5.05 7.58
N LEU A 36 14.08 3.88 8.12
CA LEU A 36 15.06 3.80 9.20
C LEU A 36 16.43 4.19 8.65
N ARG A 37 17.18 4.96 9.44
CA ARG A 37 18.58 5.29 9.17
C ARG A 37 19.49 4.09 9.42
N ASP A 38 19.10 3.17 10.29
CA ASP A 38 19.97 2.06 10.70
C ASP A 38 20.38 1.13 9.56
N SER A 39 21.61 0.63 9.65
CA SER A 39 22.11 -0.43 8.78
C SER A 39 21.25 -1.68 8.99
N TYR A 40 20.50 -2.06 7.96
CA TYR A 40 19.84 -3.34 7.94
C TYR A 40 20.90 -4.45 8.01
N PRO A 41 20.80 -5.46 8.91
CA PRO A 41 21.85 -6.47 9.10
C PRO A 41 22.20 -7.25 7.83
N GLU A 42 21.27 -7.31 6.87
CA GLU A 42 21.47 -7.97 5.57
C GLU A 42 22.23 -7.10 4.55
N TYR A 43 22.44 -5.81 4.82
CA TYR A 43 23.20 -4.89 3.97
C TYR A 43 24.64 -4.76 4.47
N THR A 44 25.61 -5.01 3.59
CA THR A 44 27.05 -5.09 3.90
C THR A 44 27.79 -3.76 3.87
N GLU A 45 27.19 -2.65 3.42
CA GLU A 45 27.87 -1.37 3.24
C GLU A 45 27.55 -0.31 4.32
N GLU A 46 28.60 0.39 4.78
CA GLU A 46 28.60 1.40 5.84
C GLU A 46 28.07 2.79 5.38
N LYS A 47 26.92 2.85 4.68
CA LYS A 47 26.27 4.14 4.35
C LYS A 47 24.78 4.17 4.75
N PRO A 48 24.48 4.18 6.05
CA PRO A 48 23.11 4.02 6.55
C PRO A 48 22.15 5.12 6.05
N TYR A 49 22.65 6.36 5.94
CA TYR A 49 21.86 7.47 5.40
C TYR A 49 21.54 7.35 3.90
N GLN A 50 22.48 6.83 3.10
CA GLN A 50 22.24 6.62 1.67
C GLN A 50 21.23 5.47 1.47
N GLN A 51 21.36 4.39 2.24
CA GLN A 51 20.40 3.29 2.24
C GLN A 51 18.98 3.75 2.60
N ALA A 52 18.85 4.64 3.60
CA ALA A 52 17.56 5.23 3.95
C ALA A 52 16.96 6.06 2.81
N LYS A 53 17.79 6.81 2.06
CA LYS A 53 17.36 7.54 0.86
C LYS A 53 16.90 6.58 -0.23
N ASP A 54 17.70 5.56 -0.52
CA ASP A 54 17.39 4.58 -1.56
C ASP A 54 16.10 3.82 -1.22
N HIS A 55 15.89 3.48 0.06
CA HIS A 55 14.63 2.93 0.56
C HIS A 55 13.47 3.89 0.29
N LEU A 56 13.56 5.16 0.68
CA LEU A 56 12.48 6.14 0.43
C LEU A 56 12.14 6.24 -1.07
N VAL A 57 13.14 6.20 -1.93
CA VAL A 57 12.96 6.23 -3.38
C VAL A 57 12.23 4.96 -3.85
N SER A 58 12.72 3.77 -3.53
CA SER A 58 12.08 2.49 -3.90
C SER A 58 10.65 2.38 -3.35
N LEU A 59 10.44 2.79 -2.09
CA LEU A 59 9.12 2.80 -1.47
C LEU A 59 8.17 3.76 -2.18
N SER A 60 8.65 4.95 -2.54
CA SER A 60 7.83 5.92 -3.27
C SER A 60 7.39 5.39 -4.63
N GLU A 61 8.32 4.80 -5.40
CA GLU A 61 8.03 4.21 -6.71
C GLU A 61 7.05 3.05 -6.61
N PHE A 62 7.28 2.16 -5.64
CA PHE A 62 6.39 1.03 -5.36
C PHE A 62 4.96 1.51 -5.04
N LEU A 63 4.81 2.40 -4.06
CA LEU A 63 3.49 2.89 -3.66
C LEU A 63 2.79 3.68 -4.77
N LEU A 64 3.52 4.58 -5.45
CA LEU A 64 2.96 5.35 -6.55
C LEU A 64 2.50 4.43 -7.68
N ASN A 65 3.29 3.40 -8.03
CA ASN A 65 2.89 2.41 -9.02
C ASN A 65 1.56 1.72 -8.67
N GLY A 66 1.43 1.27 -7.42
CA GLY A 66 0.19 0.67 -6.92
C GLY A 66 -0.99 1.64 -6.88
N MET A 67 -0.75 2.94 -6.76
CA MET A 67 -1.78 4.01 -6.70
C MET A 67 -2.13 4.65 -8.06
N THR A 68 -1.33 4.42 -9.11
CA THR A 68 -1.53 4.99 -10.44
C THR A 68 -1.86 3.92 -11.49
N TYR A 69 -1.06 2.85 -11.54
CA TYR A 69 -1.17 1.77 -12.53
C TYR A 69 -1.85 0.53 -11.96
N GLY A 70 -1.70 0.30 -10.66
CA GLY A 70 -2.18 -0.90 -10.02
C GLY A 70 -1.36 -2.13 -10.38
N TRP A 71 -1.73 -3.25 -9.77
CA TRP A 71 -1.00 -4.52 -9.88
C TRP A 71 -1.94 -5.63 -10.32
N ASP A 72 -1.44 -6.51 -11.18
CA ASP A 72 -2.15 -7.73 -11.55
C ASP A 72 -1.82 -8.83 -10.56
N PHE A 73 -2.79 -9.68 -10.24
CA PHE A 73 -2.61 -10.78 -9.32
C PHE A 73 -3.12 -12.10 -9.88
N VAL A 74 -2.51 -13.18 -9.38
CA VAL A 74 -2.99 -14.55 -9.51
C VAL A 74 -2.99 -15.18 -8.12
N TYR A 75 -4.12 -15.79 -7.76
CA TYR A 75 -4.34 -16.40 -6.46
C TYR A 75 -4.97 -17.78 -6.58
N THR A 76 -4.33 -18.79 -5.99
CA THR A 76 -4.91 -20.13 -5.80
C THR A 76 -5.15 -20.34 -4.31
N PRO A 77 -6.42 -20.46 -3.88
CA PRO A 77 -6.74 -20.79 -2.49
C PRO A 77 -6.22 -22.18 -2.12
N GLY A 78 -5.58 -22.29 -0.95
CA GLY A 78 -5.14 -23.58 -0.43
C GLY A 78 -6.32 -24.52 -0.14
N ASP A 79 -6.22 -25.77 -0.59
CA ASP A 79 -7.23 -26.82 -0.38
C ASP A 79 -6.58 -28.14 0.07
N LYS A 80 -6.68 -28.41 1.37
CA LYS A 80 -6.13 -29.63 1.99
C LYS A 80 -6.79 -30.91 1.46
N LEU A 81 -8.11 -30.87 1.16
CA LEU A 81 -8.83 -32.05 0.68
C LEU A 81 -8.39 -32.46 -0.73
N ARG A 82 -8.00 -31.46 -1.54
CA ARG A 82 -7.50 -31.65 -2.90
C ARG A 82 -5.97 -31.67 -3.01
N GLY A 83 -5.25 -31.56 -1.89
CA GLY A 83 -3.77 -31.49 -1.86
C GLY A 83 -3.17 -30.24 -2.52
N VAL A 84 -3.95 -29.16 -2.66
CA VAL A 84 -3.53 -27.92 -3.34
C VAL A 84 -2.94 -26.95 -2.33
N LYS A 85 -1.68 -26.53 -2.55
CA LYS A 85 -1.02 -25.48 -1.77
C LYS A 85 -1.55 -24.10 -2.15
N GLU A 86 -1.61 -23.19 -1.19
CA GLU A 86 -1.93 -21.79 -1.45
C GLU A 86 -0.80 -21.17 -2.32
N TYR A 87 -1.18 -20.48 -3.39
CA TYR A 87 -0.26 -19.73 -4.25
C TYR A 87 -0.77 -18.31 -4.40
N PHE A 88 0.16 -17.35 -4.40
CA PHE A 88 -0.14 -15.95 -4.65
C PHE A 88 1.04 -15.29 -5.33
N GLU A 89 0.72 -14.52 -6.36
CA GLU A 89 1.65 -13.67 -7.08
C GLU A 89 0.95 -12.36 -7.42
N CYS A 90 1.68 -11.26 -7.32
CA CYS A 90 1.18 -9.95 -7.68
C CYS A 90 2.32 -9.14 -8.29
N ILE A 91 2.08 -8.58 -9.48
CA ILE A 91 3.10 -7.93 -10.28
C ILE A 91 2.65 -6.55 -10.77
N PRO A 92 3.58 -5.58 -10.90
CA PRO A 92 3.30 -4.30 -11.53
C PRO A 92 2.75 -4.41 -12.95
N ARG A 93 1.70 -3.65 -13.26
CA ARG A 93 1.16 -3.57 -14.63
C ARG A 93 2.03 -2.75 -15.58
N HIS A 94 2.81 -1.85 -15.03
CA HIS A 94 3.69 -0.94 -15.75
C HIS A 94 4.96 -0.72 -14.91
N THR A 95 6.11 -0.50 -15.52
CA THR A 95 7.30 -0.06 -14.81
C THR A 95 7.21 1.45 -14.54
N PHE A 96 7.60 1.93 -13.37
CA PHE A 96 7.44 3.36 -13.04
C PHE A 96 8.53 4.26 -13.67
N ASP A 97 9.40 3.71 -14.53
CA ASP A 97 10.62 4.36 -14.99
C ASP A 97 10.37 5.70 -15.72
N ASP A 98 9.40 5.71 -16.65
CA ASP A 98 9.12 6.89 -17.49
C ASP A 98 8.52 8.07 -16.68
N ASP A 99 7.83 7.76 -15.59
CA ASP A 99 7.16 8.75 -14.72
C ASP A 99 7.99 9.14 -13.51
N ARG A 100 9.15 8.52 -13.30
CA ARG A 100 10.04 8.80 -12.18
C ARG A 100 10.42 10.28 -12.10
N LYS A 101 10.55 10.93 -13.25
CA LYS A 101 10.84 12.38 -13.37
C LYS A 101 9.74 13.28 -12.81
N ASN A 102 8.52 12.76 -12.63
CA ASN A 102 7.37 13.49 -12.10
C ASN A 102 7.23 13.30 -10.58
N ILE A 103 8.14 12.56 -9.93
CA ILE A 103 8.19 12.40 -8.49
C ILE A 103 8.99 13.56 -7.90
N GLU A 104 8.37 14.33 -7.01
CA GLU A 104 9.02 15.42 -6.28
C GLU A 104 9.18 15.03 -4.81
N PHE A 105 10.43 15.01 -4.34
CA PHE A 105 10.77 14.84 -2.93
C PHE A 105 10.95 16.21 -2.29
N ASP A 106 10.13 16.49 -1.28
CA ASP A 106 10.14 17.74 -0.53
C ASP A 106 10.39 17.47 0.96
N SER A 107 10.95 18.47 1.65
CA SER A 107 11.08 18.52 3.11
C SER A 107 11.72 17.24 3.67
N VAL A 108 12.89 16.88 3.15
CA VAL A 108 13.66 15.73 3.64
C VAL A 108 14.33 16.11 4.96
N TYR A 109 14.02 15.41 6.04
CA TYR A 109 14.64 15.66 7.35
C TYR A 109 14.81 14.38 8.17
N LEU A 110 15.79 14.43 9.08
CA LEU A 110 16.08 13.34 10.01
C LEU A 110 15.45 13.63 11.37
N ARG A 111 14.79 12.64 11.97
CA ARG A 111 14.29 12.68 13.35
C ARG A 111 14.23 11.26 13.92
N ASP A 112 14.67 11.06 15.16
CA ASP A 112 14.55 9.78 15.89
C ASP A 112 14.99 8.55 15.07
N ASP A 113 16.18 8.62 14.46
CA ASP A 113 16.76 7.59 13.57
C ASP A 113 15.91 7.22 12.35
N LYS A 114 14.99 8.09 11.96
CA LYS A 114 14.18 7.98 10.75
C LYS A 114 14.42 9.17 9.83
N LEU A 115 14.61 8.87 8.55
CA LEU A 115 14.60 9.86 7.48
C LEU A 115 13.16 10.00 6.99
N PHE A 116 12.62 11.21 7.05
CA PHE A 116 11.27 11.53 6.60
C PHE A 116 11.33 12.33 5.30
N CYS A 117 10.33 12.18 4.45
CA CYS A 117 10.11 13.06 3.30
C CYS A 117 8.62 13.17 2.96
N TRP A 118 8.27 14.26 2.28
CA TRP A 118 7.04 14.34 1.50
C TRP A 118 7.34 13.94 0.06
N VAL A 119 6.53 13.05 -0.49
CA VAL A 119 6.55 12.69 -1.90
C VAL A 119 5.31 13.26 -2.55
N ASN A 120 5.49 14.08 -3.57
CA ASN A 120 4.42 14.63 -4.38
C ASN A 120 4.47 14.02 -5.78
N PHE A 121 3.30 13.67 -6.31
CA PHE A 121 3.15 13.15 -7.66
C PHE A 121 1.84 13.63 -8.26
N ASN A 122 1.91 14.20 -9.46
CA ASN A 122 0.74 14.61 -10.22
C ASN A 122 0.36 13.50 -11.20
N ARG A 123 -0.89 13.03 -11.13
CA ARG A 123 -1.41 12.06 -12.08
C ARG A 123 -1.47 12.67 -13.47
N THR A 124 -1.20 11.85 -14.48
CA THR A 124 -1.56 12.19 -15.85
C THR A 124 -3.08 12.07 -16.04
N PRO A 125 -3.68 12.74 -17.04
CA PRO A 125 -5.10 12.58 -17.34
C PRO A 125 -5.53 11.11 -17.53
N GLN A 126 -4.64 10.27 -18.09
CA GLN A 126 -4.87 8.84 -18.27
C GLN A 126 -4.95 8.11 -16.93
N MET A 127 -4.07 8.42 -15.98
CA MET A 127 -4.10 7.85 -14.63
C MET A 127 -5.38 8.26 -13.86
N GLU A 128 -5.84 9.51 -14.02
CA GLU A 128 -7.10 9.95 -13.42
C GLU A 128 -8.32 9.22 -14.00
N ILE A 129 -8.36 9.05 -15.33
CA ILE A 129 -9.42 8.29 -15.99
C ILE A 129 -9.42 6.85 -15.49
N TYR A 130 -8.24 6.23 -15.40
CA TYR A 130 -8.11 4.86 -14.89
C TYR A 130 -8.55 4.73 -13.43
N TYR A 131 -8.16 5.68 -12.56
CA TYR A 131 -8.63 5.72 -11.18
C TYR A 131 -10.18 5.79 -11.11
N LYS A 132 -10.81 6.66 -11.93
CA LYS A 132 -12.28 6.77 -12.01
C LYS A 132 -12.95 5.49 -12.54
N GLN A 133 -12.31 4.78 -13.46
CA GLN A 133 -12.77 3.47 -13.92
C GLN A 133 -12.68 2.42 -12.79
N MET A 134 -11.58 2.42 -12.04
CA MET A 134 -11.38 1.53 -10.91
C MET A 134 -12.35 1.84 -9.76
N SER A 135 -12.78 3.10 -9.59
CA SER A 135 -13.79 3.50 -8.60
C SER A 135 -15.23 3.14 -8.95
N ASN A 136 -15.47 2.41 -10.04
CA ASN A 136 -16.80 1.94 -10.40
C ASN A 136 -17.36 0.98 -9.33
N ILE A 137 -18.68 1.04 -9.09
CA ILE A 137 -19.41 0.20 -8.12
C ILE A 137 -19.19 -1.31 -8.31
N LYS A 138 -18.84 -1.75 -9.51
CA LYS A 138 -18.53 -3.16 -9.80
C LYS A 138 -17.23 -3.63 -9.16
N ASN A 139 -16.31 -2.72 -8.84
CA ASN A 139 -15.04 -3.02 -8.22
C ASN A 139 -15.16 -2.78 -6.71
N PRO A 140 -15.28 -3.83 -5.89
CA PRO A 140 -15.36 -3.70 -4.45
C PRO A 140 -14.11 -3.03 -3.85
N HIS A 141 -14.33 -2.38 -2.71
CA HIS A 141 -13.25 -1.95 -1.83
C HIS A 141 -12.87 -3.09 -0.91
N VAL A 142 -11.57 -3.35 -0.82
CA VAL A 142 -11.02 -4.44 -0.03
C VAL A 142 -9.94 -3.88 0.88
N LEU A 143 -9.97 -4.33 2.14
CA LEU A 143 -8.97 -4.04 3.15
C LEU A 143 -8.15 -5.29 3.40
N GLY A 144 -6.84 -5.12 3.61
CA GLY A 144 -5.97 -6.21 4.01
C GLY A 144 -4.77 -5.72 4.81
N SER A 145 -4.20 -6.61 5.62
CA SER A 145 -3.04 -6.34 6.46
C SER A 145 -1.98 -7.42 6.29
N GLY A 146 -0.72 -7.01 6.29
CA GLY A 146 0.41 -7.91 6.12
C GLY A 146 1.61 -7.47 6.94
N LYS A 147 2.49 -8.43 7.24
CA LYS A 147 3.69 -8.21 8.03
C LYS A 147 4.93 -8.67 7.26
N GLY A 148 6.01 -7.91 7.37
CA GLY A 148 7.32 -8.25 6.80
C GLY A 148 8.43 -7.85 7.76
N LYS A 149 9.59 -8.48 7.66
CA LYS A 149 10.68 -8.25 8.64
C LYS A 149 11.32 -6.89 8.44
N VAL A 150 11.52 -6.14 9.53
CA VAL A 150 12.23 -4.84 9.47
C VAL A 150 13.68 -5.03 9.01
N SER A 151 14.32 -6.14 9.38
CA SER A 151 15.71 -6.43 9.02
C SER A 151 15.99 -6.47 7.51
N LYS A 152 14.96 -6.62 6.68
CA LYS A 152 15.05 -6.66 5.23
C LYS A 152 14.98 -5.29 4.55
N GLY A 153 14.71 -4.21 5.29
CA GLY A 153 14.51 -2.88 4.71
C GLY A 153 13.32 -2.80 3.77
N PHE A 154 13.48 -2.16 2.60
CA PHE A 154 12.42 -2.01 1.59
C PHE A 154 11.76 -3.34 1.21
N PRO A 155 12.52 -4.42 0.88
CA PRO A 155 11.94 -5.73 0.64
C PRO A 155 11.00 -6.25 1.74
N GLY A 156 11.22 -5.83 3.00
CA GLY A 156 10.32 -6.16 4.11
C GLY A 156 8.98 -5.42 4.03
N VAL A 157 8.97 -4.16 3.58
CA VAL A 157 7.74 -3.39 3.36
C VAL A 157 6.99 -3.92 2.14
N GLU A 158 7.70 -4.26 1.07
CA GLU A 158 7.13 -4.90 -0.13
C GLU A 158 6.47 -6.24 0.22
N GLU A 159 7.17 -7.11 0.96
CA GLU A 159 6.62 -8.38 1.46
C GLU A 159 5.34 -8.15 2.28
N ALA A 160 5.34 -7.17 3.19
CA ALA A 160 4.17 -6.82 3.99
C ALA A 160 3.00 -6.35 3.12
N ALA A 161 3.24 -5.52 2.09
CA ALA A 161 2.22 -5.05 1.17
C ALA A 161 1.62 -6.18 0.32
N LEU A 162 2.45 -7.08 -0.21
CA LEU A 162 2.00 -8.25 -0.97
C LEU A 162 1.14 -9.19 -0.11
N LEU A 163 1.55 -9.40 1.14
CA LEU A 163 0.77 -10.19 2.09
C LEU A 163 -0.55 -9.50 2.48
N ALA A 164 -0.57 -8.17 2.60
CA ALA A 164 -1.79 -7.41 2.83
C ALA A 164 -2.79 -7.56 1.67
N ILE A 165 -2.30 -7.53 0.42
CA ILE A 165 -3.16 -7.78 -0.75
C ILE A 165 -3.69 -9.20 -0.74
N LYS A 166 -2.81 -10.19 -0.52
CA LYS A 166 -3.21 -11.59 -0.44
C LYS A 166 -4.29 -11.80 0.62
N ASP A 167 -4.10 -11.23 1.80
CA ASP A 167 -5.05 -11.30 2.90
C ASP A 167 -6.41 -10.70 2.52
N GLY A 168 -6.42 -9.47 1.99
CA GLY A 168 -7.64 -8.82 1.55
C GLY A 168 -8.39 -9.58 0.45
N ILE A 169 -7.67 -10.05 -0.58
CA ILE A 169 -8.22 -10.88 -1.66
C ILE A 169 -8.82 -12.17 -1.12
N ARG A 170 -8.09 -12.86 -0.26
CA ARG A 170 -8.53 -14.12 0.35
C ARG A 170 -9.79 -13.92 1.17
N GLU A 171 -9.82 -12.91 2.04
CA GLU A 171 -10.98 -12.62 2.89
C GLU A 171 -12.19 -12.14 2.09
N TYR A 172 -11.97 -11.40 1.00
CA TYR A 172 -13.05 -11.02 0.08
C TYR A 172 -13.66 -12.25 -0.60
N TYR A 173 -12.85 -13.08 -1.26
CA TYR A 173 -13.37 -14.22 -2.02
C TYR A 173 -13.95 -15.33 -1.15
N ARG A 174 -13.44 -15.52 0.07
CA ARG A 174 -14.02 -16.47 1.04
C ARG A 174 -15.48 -16.17 1.37
N LYS A 175 -15.88 -14.89 1.34
CA LYS A 175 -17.25 -14.47 1.67
C LYS A 175 -18.23 -14.72 0.53
N ILE A 176 -17.75 -14.67 -0.72
CA ILE A 176 -18.63 -14.71 -1.89
C ILE A 176 -18.58 -16.05 -2.65
N ILE A 177 -17.48 -16.79 -2.57
CA ILE A 177 -17.31 -18.07 -3.26
C ILE A 177 -17.45 -19.23 -2.28
N LYS A 178 -18.49 -20.05 -2.47
CA LYS A 178 -18.76 -21.23 -1.64
C LYS A 178 -17.73 -22.35 -1.83
N ASN A 179 -17.38 -22.65 -3.08
CA ASN A 179 -16.44 -23.72 -3.44
C ASN A 179 -15.10 -23.12 -3.86
N LYS A 180 -14.00 -23.55 -3.23
CA LYS A 180 -12.67 -23.03 -3.56
C LYS A 180 -12.37 -23.21 -5.05
N PRO A 181 -12.12 -22.12 -5.80
CA PRO A 181 -11.75 -22.21 -7.20
C PRO A 181 -10.32 -22.73 -7.35
N LYS A 182 -9.97 -23.14 -8.56
CA LYS A 182 -8.60 -23.53 -8.92
C LYS A 182 -7.68 -22.30 -8.99
N GLU A 183 -8.19 -21.19 -9.47
CA GLU A 183 -7.42 -19.96 -9.67
C GLU A 183 -8.36 -18.76 -9.75
N ILE A 184 -7.91 -17.62 -9.22
CA ILE A 184 -8.55 -16.32 -9.36
C ILE A 184 -7.50 -15.34 -9.86
N SER A 185 -7.84 -14.55 -10.87
CA SER A 185 -6.97 -13.48 -11.36
C SER A 185 -7.73 -12.18 -11.52
N GLY A 186 -6.99 -11.08 -11.45
CA GLY A 186 -7.56 -9.75 -11.49
C GLY A 186 -6.52 -8.67 -11.34
N THR A 187 -7.00 -7.46 -11.09
CA THR A 187 -6.18 -6.27 -10.87
C THR A 187 -6.59 -5.61 -9.56
N ILE A 188 -5.62 -5.05 -8.85
CA ILE A 188 -5.85 -4.16 -7.71
C ILE A 188 -5.35 -2.76 -8.02
N LEU A 189 -6.00 -1.74 -7.45
CA LEU A 189 -5.50 -0.36 -7.44
C LEU A 189 -5.58 0.18 -6.01
N ILE A 190 -4.45 0.62 -5.45
CA ILE A 190 -4.40 1.23 -4.12
C ILE A 190 -5.21 2.52 -4.14
N ARG A 191 -6.22 2.59 -3.27
CA ARG A 191 -7.19 3.68 -3.23
C ARG A 191 -6.77 4.78 -2.27
N LYS A 192 -6.27 4.40 -1.11
CA LYS A 192 -5.85 5.32 -0.05
C LYS A 192 -4.37 5.16 0.25
N ILE A 193 -3.80 6.18 0.86
CA ILE A 193 -2.43 6.15 1.34
C ILE A 193 -2.30 4.99 2.34
N PRO A 194 -1.38 4.03 2.09
CA PRO A 194 -1.18 2.91 2.99
C PRO A 194 -0.72 3.35 4.37
N ALA A 195 -1.20 2.67 5.41
CA ALA A 195 -0.62 2.82 6.74
C ALA A 195 0.59 1.89 6.85
N ILE A 196 1.76 2.47 7.15
CA ILE A 196 3.03 1.75 7.31
C ILE A 196 3.64 2.11 8.66
N TYR A 197 3.77 1.11 9.53
CA TYR A 197 4.34 1.27 10.87
C TYR A 197 5.16 0.05 11.27
N ILE A 198 5.89 0.14 12.38
CA ILE A 198 6.63 -0.98 12.95
C ILE A 198 5.89 -1.48 14.18
N ASP A 199 5.67 -2.79 14.23
CA ASP A 199 5.16 -3.51 15.39
C ASP A 199 6.02 -4.75 15.61
N SER A 200 6.61 -4.88 16.80
CA SER A 200 7.32 -6.09 17.24
C SER A 200 8.39 -6.57 16.24
N GLY A 201 9.21 -5.66 15.71
CA GLY A 201 10.28 -5.97 14.75
C GLY A 201 9.80 -6.25 13.32
N HIS A 202 8.53 -6.03 13.02
CA HIS A 202 7.93 -6.20 11.70
C HIS A 202 7.40 -4.88 11.18
N TYR A 203 7.61 -4.62 9.88
CA TYR A 203 6.78 -3.68 9.16
C TYR A 203 5.37 -4.25 9.09
N VAL A 204 4.39 -3.44 9.44
CA VAL A 204 2.97 -3.72 9.22
C VAL A 204 2.47 -2.76 8.16
N VAL A 205 1.85 -3.32 7.13
CA VAL A 205 1.26 -2.57 6.04
C VAL A 205 -0.23 -2.87 5.99
N GLU A 206 -1.04 -1.83 6.03
CA GLU A 206 -2.50 -1.92 5.83
C GLU A 206 -2.86 -1.21 4.53
N LEU A 207 -3.56 -1.95 3.66
CA LEU A 207 -3.95 -1.47 2.33
C LEU A 207 -5.46 -1.40 2.20
N ASP A 208 -5.91 -0.33 1.56
CA ASP A 208 -7.26 -0.15 1.05
C ASP A 208 -7.15 -0.01 -0.46
N PHE A 209 -7.73 -0.96 -1.18
CA PHE A 209 -7.62 -1.04 -2.63
C PHE A 209 -8.94 -1.39 -3.30
N PHE A 210 -9.10 -0.92 -4.53
CA PHE A 210 -10.10 -1.43 -5.45
C PHE A 210 -9.67 -2.80 -5.96
N LEU A 211 -10.61 -3.74 -6.05
CA LEU A 211 -10.38 -5.06 -6.59
C LEU A 211 -11.23 -5.26 -7.84
N GLN A 212 -10.59 -5.48 -8.99
CA GLN A 212 -11.25 -5.86 -10.24
C GLN A 212 -10.98 -7.33 -10.53
N THR A 213 -12.03 -8.14 -10.56
CA THR A 213 -11.93 -9.56 -10.92
C THR A 213 -11.90 -9.74 -12.43
N SER A 214 -10.84 -10.34 -12.95
CA SER A 214 -10.73 -10.67 -14.38
C SER A 214 -11.28 -12.06 -14.67
N LYS A 215 -10.88 -13.07 -13.88
CA LYS A 215 -11.28 -14.47 -14.12
C LYS A 215 -11.32 -15.26 -12.83
N ILE A 216 -12.31 -16.14 -12.71
CA ILE A 216 -12.37 -17.21 -11.70
C ILE A 216 -12.43 -18.53 -12.46
N LYS A 217 -11.44 -19.40 -12.22
CA LYS A 217 -11.35 -20.72 -12.84
C LYS A 217 -11.76 -21.78 -11.83
N GLU A 218 -12.90 -22.42 -12.06
CA GLU A 218 -13.40 -23.50 -11.22
C GLU A 218 -12.77 -24.87 -11.58
N TYR A 219 -12.95 -25.85 -10.70
CA TYR A 219 -12.63 -27.24 -11.01
C TYR A 219 -13.75 -27.82 -11.90
N SER A 220 -13.39 -28.43 -13.02
CA SER A 220 -14.33 -29.20 -13.83
C SER A 220 -14.66 -30.52 -13.14
N GLN A 221 -15.95 -30.83 -13.00
CA GLN A 221 -16.39 -32.20 -12.72
C GLN A 221 -16.36 -32.98 -14.04
N PHE A 222 -15.66 -34.11 -14.07
CA PHE A 222 -15.76 -35.11 -15.13
C PHE A 222 -16.67 -36.24 -14.64
#